data_AF-A0A829HDC6-F1
#
_entry.id   AF-A0A829HDC6-F1
#
_cell.length_a   1.000
_cell.length_b   1.000
_cell.length_c   1.000
_cell.angle_alpha   90.00
_cell.angle_beta   90.00
_cell.angle_gamma   90.00
#
_symmetry.space_group_name_H-M   'P 1'
#
loop_
_entity.id
_entity.type
_entity.pdbx_description
1 polymer ?
#
loop_
_entity_poly.entity_id
_entity_poly.type
_entity_poly.pdbx_seq_one_letter_code
_entity_poly.pdbx_strand_id
1 'polypeptide(L)'
;MLEKSFEIVFATIGSIWLSYSLISSFKSYAYVKKNLSSISSLLFGNPKYIKKLDLTSFFLIETTTGMVAAARFRELKVLKRDTVFSRGPFLLAPNMNDKNLNLLLLNHGEWYKSVVKNLIFSAFCLSILAIILFFPK
;
A
#
# COMPACT_ATOMS: atom_id res chain seq x y z
N MET A 1 8.61 37.11 1.53
CA MET A 1 9.16 36.20 2.57
C MET A 1 8.35 34.93 2.69
N LEU A 2 7.01 35.02 2.84
CA LEU A 2 6.10 33.89 2.97
C LEU A 2 6.21 32.87 1.81
N GLU A 3 6.27 33.35 0.57
CA GLU A 3 6.37 32.49 -0.63
C GLU A 3 7.66 31.64 -0.65
N LYS A 4 8.82 32.26 -0.37
CA LYS A 4 10.10 31.53 -0.23
C LYS A 4 10.04 30.51 0.91
N SER A 5 9.36 30.82 2.02
CA SER A 5 9.16 29.87 3.12
C SER A 5 8.32 28.66 2.67
N PHE A 6 7.25 28.86 1.90
CA PHE A 6 6.45 27.76 1.35
C PHE A 6 7.23 26.88 0.37
N GLU A 7 8.06 27.46 -0.50
CA GLU A 7 8.93 26.71 -1.41
C GLU A 7 9.92 25.81 -0.64
N ILE A 8 10.54 26.34 0.41
CA ILE A 8 11.48 25.58 1.27
C ILE A 8 10.74 24.43 1.97
N VAL A 9 9.56 24.70 2.54
CA VAL A 9 8.74 23.66 3.20
C VAL A 9 8.30 22.59 2.19
N PHE A 10 7.85 22.99 1.00
CA PHE A 10 7.46 22.07 -0.06
C PHE A 10 8.62 21.15 -0.46
N ALA A 11 9.81 21.72 -0.71
CA ALA A 11 10.99 20.95 -1.08
C ALA A 11 11.43 20.00 0.05
N THR A 12 11.37 20.46 1.30
CA THR A 12 11.74 19.64 2.47
C THR A 12 10.79 18.46 2.65
N ILE A 13 9.48 18.70 2.65
CA ILE A 13 8.47 17.64 2.79
C ILE A 13 8.54 16.68 1.60
N GLY A 14 8.68 17.20 0.38
CA GLY A 14 8.83 16.40 -0.83
C GLY A 14 10.06 15.49 -0.78
N SER A 15 11.21 16.02 -0.35
CA SER A 15 12.44 15.25 -0.20
C SER A 15 12.33 14.14 0.85
N ILE A 16 11.75 14.45 2.01
CA ILE A 16 11.51 13.47 3.09
C ILE A 16 10.57 12.37 2.58
N TRP A 17 9.47 12.76 1.93
CA TRP A 17 8.49 11.83 1.37
C TRP A 17 9.13 10.88 0.36
N LEU A 18 9.79 11.41 -0.66
CA LEU A 18 10.44 10.62 -1.71
C LEU A 18 11.49 9.67 -1.13
N SER A 19 12.35 10.16 -0.24
CA SER A 19 13.41 9.35 0.38
C SER A 19 12.83 8.17 1.15
N TYR A 20 11.82 8.43 1.99
CA TYR A 20 11.16 7.38 2.76
C TYR A 20 10.43 6.38 1.86
N SER A 21 9.65 6.86 0.90
CA SER A 21 8.88 6.00 0.00
C SER A 21 9.78 5.14 -0.89
N LEU A 22 10.92 5.65 -1.34
CA LEU A 22 11.92 4.87 -2.08
C LEU A 22 12.53 3.77 -1.19
N ILE A 23 13.02 4.12 0.00
CA ILE A 23 13.61 3.16 0.93
C ILE A 23 12.61 2.06 1.30
N SER A 24 11.36 2.44 1.59
CA SER A 24 10.28 1.49 1.89
C SER A 24 10.00 0.59 0.69
N SER A 25 9.93 1.16 -0.52
CA SER A 25 9.67 0.40 -1.75
C SER A 25 10.80 -0.59 -2.05
N PHE A 26 12.06 -0.22 -1.86
CA PHE A 26 13.19 -1.15 -2.06
C PHE A 26 13.16 -2.32 -1.08
N LYS A 27 12.90 -2.05 0.22
CA LYS A 27 12.74 -3.09 1.23
C LYS A 27 11.56 -4.02 0.90
N SER A 28 10.44 -3.41 0.49
CA SER A 28 9.26 -4.17 0.08
C SER A 28 9.55 -5.04 -1.15
N TYR A 29 10.18 -4.49 -2.18
CA TYR A 29 10.55 -5.21 -3.39
C TYR A 29 11.41 -6.44 -3.09
N ALA A 30 12.45 -6.26 -2.26
CA ALA A 30 13.31 -7.37 -1.85
C ALA A 30 12.53 -8.45 -1.08
N TYR A 31 11.59 -8.05 -0.23
CA TYR A 31 10.72 -8.97 0.50
C TYR A 31 9.77 -9.73 -0.44
N VAL A 32 9.07 -9.02 -1.33
CA VAL A 32 8.15 -9.62 -2.30
C VAL A 32 8.89 -10.57 -3.21
N LYS A 33 10.10 -10.22 -3.66
CA LYS A 33 10.92 -11.10 -4.51
C LYS A 33 11.21 -12.45 -3.84
N LYS A 34 11.50 -12.44 -2.53
CA LYS A 34 11.75 -13.66 -1.75
C LYS A 34 10.48 -14.49 -1.50
N ASN A 35 9.32 -13.82 -1.39
CA ASN A 35 8.04 -14.43 -0.99
C ASN A 35 7.01 -14.49 -2.12
N LEU A 36 7.44 -14.31 -3.37
CA LEU A 36 6.57 -14.06 -4.52
C LEU A 36 5.51 -15.17 -4.71
N SER A 37 5.94 -16.42 -4.56
CA SER A 37 5.08 -17.60 -4.69
C SER A 37 3.96 -17.61 -3.64
N SER A 38 4.32 -17.38 -2.38
CA SER A 38 3.36 -17.34 -1.27
C SER A 38 2.36 -16.20 -1.43
N ILE A 39 2.86 -14.99 -1.69
CA ILE A 39 2.02 -13.79 -1.89
C ILE A 39 1.10 -13.98 -3.10
N SER A 40 1.62 -14.52 -4.21
CA SER A 40 0.83 -14.76 -5.42
C SER A 40 -0.27 -15.80 -5.19
N SER A 41 0.02 -16.86 -4.43
CA SER A 41 -0.99 -17.85 -4.06
C SER A 41 -2.10 -17.24 -3.21
N LEU A 42 -1.75 -16.40 -2.22
CA LEU A 42 -2.75 -15.76 -1.35
C LEU A 42 -3.61 -14.74 -2.11
N LEU A 43 -3.01 -13.88 -2.94
CA LEU A 43 -3.72 -12.82 -3.67
C LEU A 43 -4.51 -13.37 -4.88
N PHE A 44 -3.90 -14.27 -5.65
CA PHE A 44 -4.41 -14.67 -6.98
C PHE A 44 -4.77 -16.15 -7.09
N GLY A 45 -4.53 -16.96 -6.06
CA GLY A 45 -4.87 -18.39 -6.05
C GLY A 45 -3.87 -19.28 -6.79
N ASN A 46 -2.83 -18.68 -7.39
CA ASN A 46 -1.80 -19.41 -8.13
C ASN A 46 -0.40 -18.93 -7.71
N PRO A 47 0.46 -19.81 -7.16
CA PRO A 47 1.82 -19.45 -6.76
C PRO A 47 2.70 -19.00 -7.95
N LYS A 48 2.33 -19.36 -9.18
CA LYS A 48 3.03 -18.99 -10.41
C LYS A 48 2.29 -17.91 -11.21
N TYR A 49 1.31 -17.21 -10.61
CA TYR A 49 0.59 -16.11 -11.26
C TYR A 49 1.58 -15.06 -11.80
N ILE A 50 2.57 -14.69 -10.98
CA ILE A 50 3.68 -13.81 -11.36
C ILE A 50 4.94 -14.67 -11.50
N LYS A 51 5.35 -14.95 -12.74
CA LYS A 51 6.53 -15.79 -13.02
C LYS A 51 7.84 -15.12 -12.61
N LYS A 52 7.94 -13.81 -12.76
CA LYS A 52 9.10 -13.00 -12.41
C LYS A 52 8.63 -11.66 -11.88
N LEU A 53 9.20 -11.22 -10.76
CA LEU A 53 8.90 -9.89 -10.23
C LEU A 53 9.59 -8.83 -11.11
N ASP A 54 8.78 -8.02 -11.76
CA ASP A 54 9.15 -6.75 -12.38
C ASP A 54 8.49 -5.59 -11.62
N LEU A 55 8.76 -4.35 -12.05
CA LEU A 55 8.20 -3.16 -11.39
C LEU A 55 6.67 -3.11 -11.49
N THR A 56 6.10 -3.51 -12.62
CA THR A 56 4.64 -3.52 -12.84
C THR A 56 3.95 -4.50 -11.90
N SER A 57 4.48 -5.72 -11.81
CA SER A 57 3.98 -6.78 -10.94
C SER A 57 4.16 -6.41 -9.47
N PHE A 58 5.28 -5.79 -9.13
CA PHE A 58 5.51 -5.25 -7.79
C PHE A 58 4.48 -4.17 -7.44
N PHE A 59 4.27 -3.21 -8.33
CA PHE A 59 3.30 -2.13 -8.12
C PHE A 59 1.87 -2.67 -7.99
N LEU A 60 1.51 -3.70 -8.77
CA LEU A 60 0.24 -4.41 -8.64
C LEU A 60 0.10 -5.03 -7.25
N ILE A 61 1.11 -5.76 -6.75
CA ILE A 61 1.08 -6.36 -5.41
C ILE A 61 0.91 -5.29 -4.32
N GLU A 62 1.70 -4.21 -4.36
CA GLU A 62 1.62 -3.10 -3.39
C GLU A 62 0.24 -2.44 -3.41
N THR A 63 -0.26 -2.12 -4.61
CA THR A 63 -1.57 -1.50 -4.82
C THR A 63 -2.68 -2.41 -4.30
N THR A 64 -2.66 -3.69 -4.68
CA THR A 64 -3.61 -4.69 -4.19
C THR A 64 -3.58 -4.78 -2.66
N THR A 65 -2.39 -4.76 -2.07
CA THR A 65 -2.22 -4.82 -0.60
C THR A 65 -2.82 -3.58 0.07
N GLY A 66 -2.57 -2.39 -0.46
CA GLY A 66 -3.19 -1.15 -0.01
C GLY A 66 -4.71 -1.15 -0.13
N MET A 67 -5.23 -1.65 -1.25
CA MET A 67 -6.66 -1.76 -1.52
C MET A 67 -7.34 -2.76 -0.57
N VAL A 68 -6.67 -3.87 -0.24
CA VAL A 68 -7.12 -4.82 0.80
C VAL A 68 -7.16 -4.15 2.18
N ALA A 69 -6.16 -3.32 2.52
CA ALA A 69 -6.16 -2.57 3.77
C ALA A 69 -7.31 -1.55 3.86
N ALA A 70 -7.55 -0.81 2.77
CA ALA A 70 -8.65 0.13 2.67
C ALA A 70 -10.01 -0.59 2.79
N ALA A 71 -10.19 -1.73 2.12
CA ALA A 71 -11.38 -2.56 2.23
C ALA A 71 -11.59 -3.04 3.67
N ARG A 72 -10.54 -3.57 4.32
CA ARG A 72 -10.59 -4.00 5.73
C ARG A 72 -10.98 -2.86 6.66
N PHE A 73 -10.40 -1.68 6.49
CA PHE A 73 -10.78 -0.50 7.29
C PHE A 73 -12.24 -0.12 7.08
N ARG A 74 -12.69 -0.01 5.83
CA ARG A 74 -14.08 0.33 5.50
C ARG A 74 -15.05 -0.68 6.09
N GLU A 75 -14.84 -1.97 5.88
CA GLU A 75 -15.80 -3.01 6.28
C GLU A 75 -15.86 -3.16 7.80
N LEU A 76 -14.72 -3.17 8.49
CA LEU A 76 -14.68 -3.39 9.95
C LEU A 76 -14.91 -2.11 10.78
N LYS A 77 -14.33 -0.97 10.36
CA LYS A 77 -14.38 0.27 11.17
C LYS A 77 -15.49 1.21 10.76
N VAL A 78 -15.75 1.37 9.45
CA VAL A 78 -16.79 2.29 8.97
C VAL A 78 -18.16 1.60 8.97
N LEU A 79 -18.23 0.39 8.42
CA LEU A 79 -19.49 -0.35 8.24
C LEU A 79 -19.82 -1.32 9.38
N LYS A 80 -18.88 -1.53 10.32
CA LYS A 80 -19.05 -2.40 11.50
C LYS A 80 -19.52 -3.83 11.15
N ARG A 81 -19.00 -4.40 10.05
CA ARG A 81 -19.26 -5.80 9.69
C ARG A 81 -18.30 -6.75 10.40
N ASP A 82 -18.70 -8.02 10.49
CA ASP A 82 -17.87 -9.07 11.06
C ASP A 82 -16.81 -9.61 10.09
N THR A 83 -17.02 -9.43 8.79
CA THR A 83 -16.16 -9.96 7.73
C THR A 83 -15.80 -8.89 6.69
N VAL A 84 -14.61 -9.01 6.12
CA VAL A 84 -14.07 -8.07 5.12
C VAL A 84 -14.58 -8.42 3.71
N PHE A 85 -14.68 -9.70 3.37
CA PHE A 85 -14.98 -10.14 2.00
C PHE A 85 -16.37 -10.79 1.86
N SER A 86 -17.41 -10.13 2.38
CA SER A 86 -18.80 -10.62 2.37
C SER A 86 -19.52 -10.50 1.02
N ARG A 87 -19.00 -9.71 0.08
CA ARG A 87 -19.70 -9.36 -1.18
C ARG A 87 -19.10 -10.00 -2.44
N GLY A 88 -18.34 -11.08 -2.28
CA GLY A 88 -17.70 -11.78 -3.38
C GLY A 88 -16.25 -11.36 -3.63
N PRO A 89 -15.66 -11.79 -4.75
CA PRO A 89 -14.22 -11.70 -4.99
C PRO A 89 -13.74 -10.26 -5.15
N PHE A 90 -12.55 -9.97 -4.61
CA PHE A 90 -11.91 -8.68 -4.76
C PHE A 90 -11.23 -8.60 -6.13
N LEU A 91 -11.59 -7.65 -7.00
CA LEU A 91 -11.13 -7.63 -8.41
C LEU A 91 -9.61 -7.69 -8.57
N LEU A 92 -8.87 -6.99 -7.71
CA LEU A 92 -7.40 -6.95 -7.74
C LEU A 92 -6.72 -8.12 -7.01
N ALA A 93 -7.49 -8.92 -6.27
CA ALA A 93 -7.04 -10.12 -5.55
C ALA A 93 -8.18 -11.15 -5.52
N PRO A 94 -8.43 -11.85 -6.64
CA PRO A 94 -9.62 -12.69 -6.79
C PRO A 94 -9.67 -13.87 -5.81
N ASN A 95 -8.52 -14.29 -5.27
CA ASN A 95 -8.46 -15.35 -4.26
C ASN A 95 -8.56 -14.81 -2.82
N MET A 96 -8.63 -13.49 -2.64
CA MET A 96 -8.69 -12.90 -1.31
C MET A 96 -10.07 -13.12 -0.66
N ASN A 97 -10.05 -13.63 0.57
CA ASN A 97 -11.18 -13.82 1.46
C ASN A 97 -10.67 -13.69 2.90
N ASP A 98 -11.55 -13.73 3.91
CA ASP A 98 -11.15 -13.55 5.30
C ASP A 98 -10.10 -14.58 5.78
N LYS A 99 -10.18 -15.82 5.31
CA LYS A 99 -9.18 -16.86 5.62
C LYS A 99 -7.81 -16.51 5.03
N ASN A 100 -7.77 -16.18 3.74
CA ASN A 100 -6.52 -15.85 3.05
C ASN A 100 -5.94 -14.51 3.52
N LEU A 101 -6.78 -13.56 3.93
CA LEU A 101 -6.36 -12.34 4.60
C LEU A 101 -5.70 -12.64 5.94
N ASN A 102 -6.29 -13.52 6.76
CA ASN A 102 -5.68 -13.92 8.03
C ASN A 102 -4.32 -14.59 7.80
N LEU A 103 -4.21 -15.46 6.79
CA LEU A 103 -2.92 -16.06 6.42
C LEU A 103 -1.92 -15.03 5.91
N LEU A 104 -2.36 -14.04 5.13
CA LEU A 104 -1.51 -12.93 4.68
C LEU A 104 -0.97 -12.12 5.86
N LEU A 105 -1.83 -11.79 6.83
CA LEU A 105 -1.45 -11.04 8.02
C LEU A 105 -0.56 -11.86 8.96
N LEU A 106 -0.73 -13.17 9.01
CA LEU A 106 0.08 -14.06 9.84
C LEU A 106 1.46 -14.29 9.23
N ASN A 107 1.54 -14.61 7.94
CA ASN A 107 2.80 -14.96 7.26
C ASN A 107 3.58 -13.73 6.77
N HIS A 108 2.87 -12.65 6.42
CA HIS A 108 3.43 -11.47 5.78
C HIS A 108 3.04 -10.16 6.47
N GLY A 109 2.62 -10.23 7.74
CA GLY A 109 2.07 -9.10 8.49
C GLY A 109 3.00 -7.89 8.63
N GLU A 110 4.28 -8.10 8.88
CA GLU A 110 5.24 -6.99 9.02
C GLU A 110 5.46 -6.25 7.70
N TRP A 111 5.59 -7.00 6.60
CA TRP A 111 5.63 -6.42 5.26
C TRP A 111 4.32 -5.68 4.94
N TYR A 112 3.17 -6.32 5.17
CA TYR A 112 1.85 -5.72 4.96
C TYR A 112 1.71 -4.40 5.72
N LYS A 113 2.07 -4.36 7.00
CA LYS A 113 2.06 -3.14 7.82
C LYS A 113 2.98 -2.08 7.24
N SER A 114 4.15 -2.45 6.73
CA SER A 114 5.09 -1.52 6.08
C SER A 114 4.48 -0.87 4.84
N VAL A 115 3.82 -1.65 3.98
CA VAL A 115 3.11 -1.15 2.79
C VAL A 115 2.03 -0.15 3.20
N VAL A 116 1.18 -0.53 4.17
CA VAL A 116 0.09 0.33 4.66
C VAL A 116 0.62 1.61 5.30
N LYS A 117 1.68 1.54 6.10
CA LYS A 117 2.33 2.72 6.69
C LYS A 117 2.87 3.66 5.61
N ASN A 118 3.54 3.12 4.59
CA ASN A 118 4.05 3.92 3.49
C ASN A 118 2.93 4.62 2.70
N LEU A 119 1.80 3.94 2.48
CA LEU A 119 0.63 4.54 1.84
C LEU A 119 0.02 5.67 2.67
N ILE A 120 -0.19 5.46 3.98
CA ILE A 120 -0.72 6.49 4.89
C ILE A 120 0.22 7.69 4.95
N PHE A 121 1.52 7.44 5.11
CA PHE A 121 2.53 8.47 5.14
C PHE A 121 2.58 9.26 3.83
N SER A 122 2.52 8.57 2.69
CA SER A 122 2.48 9.21 1.37
C SER A 122 1.23 10.07 1.19
N ALA A 123 0.05 9.56 1.59
CA ALA A 123 -1.19 10.32 1.53
C ALA A 123 -1.12 11.59 2.40
N PHE A 124 -0.55 11.49 3.59
CA PHE A 124 -0.33 12.64 4.48
C PHE A 124 0.62 13.68 3.86
N CYS A 125 1.80 13.27 3.39
CA CYS A 125 2.75 14.17 2.73
C CYS A 125 2.14 14.84 1.49
N LEU A 126 1.47 14.06 0.63
CA LEU A 126 0.81 14.58 -0.56
C LEU A 126 -0.31 15.58 -0.22
N SER A 127 -1.06 15.37 0.87
CA SER A 127 -2.08 16.33 1.31
C SER A 127 -1.46 17.67 1.71
N ILE A 128 -0.33 17.68 2.43
CA ILE A 128 0.36 18.92 2.80
C ILE A 128 0.91 19.63 1.55
N LEU A 129 1.57 18.88 0.67
CA LEU A 129 2.11 19.43 -0.58
C LEU A 129 1.00 20.03 -1.44
N ALA A 130 -0.15 19.37 -1.53
CA ALA A 130 -1.32 19.89 -2.23
C ALA A 130 -1.84 21.19 -1.59
N ILE A 131 -1.96 21.25 -0.26
CA ILE A 131 -2.38 22.47 0.44
C ILE A 131 -1.42 23.63 0.13
N ILE A 132 -0.11 23.40 0.14
CA ILE A 132 0.90 24.42 -0.19
C ILE A 132 0.74 24.90 -1.63
N LEU A 133 0.50 23.98 -2.58
CA LEU A 133 0.31 24.31 -4.00
C LEU A 133 -0.98 25.10 -4.27
N PHE A 134 -2.06 24.82 -3.55
CA PHE A 134 -3.35 25.48 -3.72
C PHE A 134 -3.54 26.70 -2.82
N PHE A 135 -2.60 27.01 -1.92
CA PHE A 135 -2.63 28.24 -1.16
C PHE A 135 -2.37 29.43 -2.09
N PRO A 136 -3.22 30.48 -2.09
CA PRO A 136 -3.03 31.61 -2.98
C PRO A 136 -1.67 32.28 -2.69
N LYS A 137 -0.86 32.41 -3.74
CA LYS A 137 0.35 33.24 -3.75
C LYS A 137 0.00 34.71 -3.54
#